data_AF-A0A6P2XZJ8-F1
#
_entry.id   AF-A0A6P2XZJ8-F1
#
_cell.length_a   1.000
_cell.length_b   1.000
_cell.length_c   1.000
_cell.angle_alpha   90.00
_cell.angle_beta   90.00
_cell.angle_gamma   90.00
#
_symmetry.space_group_name_H-M   'P 1'
#
loop_
_entity.id
_entity.type
_entity.pdbx_description
1 polymer ?
#
loop_
_entity_poly.entity_id
_entity_poly.type
_entity_poly.pdbx_seq_one_letter_code
_entity_poly.pdbx_strand_id
1 'polypeptide(L)'
;MKKNIERTRFNTGMTRIAAGAVLLLSLVGCVTRPMPALSNATLTPPTRTTRDLTHLPPPKGKIVAAVYGFRDLTGQYKASPDSSFSSQVTQGGASFLVKAMRDSGWFTPVERENLQDLLTERKIMRATDGGDAKKAQSDAMAPLMPANIVLEGGIVGYDTNVRTGGAGVAYLGISGSTQYRIDQVTVNLRAIDIRTGQVLNSVSTTKTVYSYQVDTGVYRFVGFKDLLQAEAGLTRNEPAQICVNEAIESALTHLIVQGVANQTWSLKNDQDWYDPTMQRYLQEDRKYAQDMEDANTAYDPQKIDRSGASTH
;
A
#
# COMPACT_ATOMS: atom_id res chain seq x y z
N MET A 1 -12.03 -92.28 41.06
CA MET A 1 -11.57 -90.88 41.12
C MET A 1 -12.25 -90.10 40.00
N LYS A 2 -13.20 -89.21 40.33
CA LYS A 2 -13.91 -88.34 39.38
C LYS A 2 -13.12 -87.03 39.23
N LYS A 3 -12.88 -86.56 37.99
CA LYS A 3 -12.65 -85.14 37.70
C LYS A 3 -13.49 -84.76 36.48
N ASN A 4 -14.51 -83.93 36.74
CA ASN A 4 -15.39 -83.30 35.77
C ASN A 4 -14.58 -82.34 34.88
N ILE A 5 -14.90 -82.35 33.59
CA ILE A 5 -14.53 -81.29 32.64
C ILE A 5 -15.83 -80.51 32.37
N GLU A 6 -15.97 -79.34 32.99
CA GLU A 6 -17.01 -78.37 32.63
C GLU A 6 -16.43 -77.39 31.61
N ARG A 7 -16.98 -77.40 30.40
CA ARG A 7 -16.70 -76.40 29.36
C ARG A 7 -17.56 -75.16 29.62
N THR A 8 -16.93 -74.09 30.07
CA THR A 8 -17.51 -72.75 30.15
C THR A 8 -17.84 -72.23 28.75
N ARG A 9 -19.13 -72.05 28.44
CA ARG A 9 -19.60 -71.35 27.24
C ARG A 9 -19.41 -69.84 27.44
N PHE A 10 -18.44 -69.26 26.72
CA PHE A 10 -18.27 -67.80 26.66
C PHE A 10 -19.43 -67.14 25.90
N ASN A 11 -20.06 -66.15 26.53
CA ASN A 11 -21.25 -65.45 26.06
C ASN A 11 -20.89 -64.44 24.94
N THR A 12 -21.03 -64.85 23.68
CA THR A 12 -20.68 -64.08 22.46
C THR A 12 -21.54 -62.84 22.21
N GLY A 13 -22.64 -62.65 22.96
CA GLY A 13 -23.49 -61.46 22.85
C GLY A 13 -22.87 -60.20 23.46
N MET A 14 -22.14 -60.35 24.57
CA MET A 14 -21.63 -59.20 25.35
C MET A 14 -20.39 -58.56 24.72
N THR A 15 -19.58 -59.35 24.00
CA THR A 15 -18.41 -58.87 23.25
C THR A 15 -18.77 -58.08 22.00
N ARG A 16 -19.91 -58.37 21.36
CA ARG A 16 -20.39 -57.62 20.18
C ARG A 16 -20.90 -56.22 20.54
N ILE A 17 -21.53 -56.07 21.71
CA ILE A 17 -22.02 -54.78 22.20
C ILE A 17 -20.84 -53.88 22.64
N ALA A 18 -19.84 -54.46 23.30
CA ALA A 18 -18.62 -53.74 23.69
C ALA A 18 -17.80 -53.25 22.48
N ALA A 19 -17.69 -54.07 21.42
CA ALA A 19 -17.00 -53.68 20.19
C ALA A 19 -17.72 -52.54 19.44
N GLY A 20 -19.06 -52.52 19.45
CA GLY A 20 -19.85 -51.43 18.85
C GLY A 20 -19.70 -50.10 19.59
N ALA A 21 -19.63 -50.13 20.93
CA ALA A 21 -19.46 -48.93 21.75
C ALA A 21 -18.07 -48.29 21.58
N VAL A 22 -17.00 -49.09 21.45
CA VAL A 22 -15.64 -48.58 21.22
C VAL A 22 -15.50 -47.98 19.81
N LEU A 23 -16.20 -48.54 18.81
CA LEU A 23 -16.22 -47.97 17.46
C LEU A 23 -16.95 -46.61 17.42
N LEU A 24 -18.05 -46.46 18.17
CA LEU A 24 -18.80 -45.19 18.28
C LEU A 24 -18.02 -44.07 19.00
N LEU A 25 -17.12 -44.37 19.94
CA LEU A 25 -16.24 -43.37 20.56
C LEU A 25 -15.07 -42.91 19.67
N SER A 26 -14.73 -43.67 18.62
CA SER A 26 -13.66 -43.29 17.68
C SER A 26 -14.08 -42.28 16.60
N LEU A 27 -15.38 -41.96 16.52
CA LEU A 27 -15.93 -40.92 15.62
C LEU A 27 -16.08 -39.53 16.27
N VAL A 28 -15.47 -39.29 17.44
CA VAL A 28 -15.37 -37.91 17.97
C VAL A 28 -14.30 -37.16 17.15
N GLY A 29 -14.66 -36.81 15.92
CA GLY A 29 -13.88 -35.90 15.09
C GLY A 29 -13.73 -34.58 15.84
N CYS A 30 -12.51 -34.06 15.90
CA CYS A 30 -12.26 -32.70 16.35
C CYS A 30 -12.96 -31.73 15.39
N VAL A 31 -14.19 -31.33 15.73
CA VAL A 31 -14.80 -30.14 15.13
C VAL A 31 -14.02 -28.96 15.68
N THR A 32 -12.98 -28.55 14.96
CA THR A 32 -12.32 -27.27 15.20
C THR A 32 -13.36 -26.19 14.94
N ARG A 33 -13.85 -25.55 16.01
CA ARG A 33 -14.75 -24.41 15.85
C ARG A 33 -13.97 -23.34 15.06
N PRO A 34 -14.59 -22.73 14.02
CA PRO A 34 -13.94 -21.64 13.34
C PRO A 34 -13.57 -20.57 14.36
N MET A 35 -12.35 -20.07 14.27
CA MET A 35 -11.84 -19.08 15.20
C MET A 35 -12.73 -17.83 15.10
N PRO A 36 -13.31 -17.34 16.22
CA PRO A 36 -14.14 -16.15 16.18
C PRO A 36 -13.28 -14.94 15.76
N ALA A 37 -13.90 -13.99 15.05
CA ALA A 37 -13.22 -12.75 14.70
C ALA A 37 -12.76 -12.02 15.97
N LEU A 38 -11.46 -11.80 16.10
CA LEU A 38 -10.83 -11.23 17.29
C LEU A 38 -10.92 -9.70 17.36
N SER A 39 -11.19 -9.02 16.25
CA SER A 39 -11.22 -7.56 16.17
C SER A 39 -12.28 -7.05 15.18
N ASN A 40 -12.77 -5.83 15.44
CA ASN A 40 -13.74 -5.16 14.58
C ASN A 40 -13.04 -4.40 13.46
N ALA A 41 -13.69 -4.30 12.29
CA ALA A 41 -13.24 -3.43 11.21
C ALA A 41 -13.27 -1.95 11.65
N THR A 42 -12.25 -1.19 11.29
CA THR A 42 -12.14 0.25 11.57
C THR A 42 -11.70 1.00 10.31
N LEU A 43 -11.88 2.32 10.28
CA LEU A 43 -11.34 3.15 9.21
C LEU A 43 -9.81 3.08 9.21
N THR A 44 -9.22 3.09 8.01
CA THR A 44 -7.76 3.13 7.87
C THR A 44 -7.21 4.33 8.64
N PRO A 45 -6.18 4.14 9.48
CA PRO A 45 -5.62 5.22 10.29
C PRO A 45 -5.01 6.30 9.40
N PRO A 46 -5.25 7.60 9.70
CA PRO A 46 -4.66 8.69 8.93
C PRO A 46 -3.15 8.81 9.20
N THR A 47 -2.40 9.24 8.19
CA THR A 47 -0.98 9.58 8.32
C THR A 47 -0.79 11.08 8.58
N ARG A 48 0.47 11.51 8.80
CA ARG A 48 0.79 12.94 8.85
C ARG A 48 0.38 13.62 7.54
N THR A 49 0.75 13.04 6.40
CA THR A 49 0.43 13.56 5.07
C THR A 49 -1.08 13.63 4.83
N THR A 50 -1.85 12.65 5.31
CA THR A 50 -3.32 12.69 5.23
C THR A 50 -3.88 13.92 5.96
N ARG A 51 -3.33 14.24 7.13
CA ARG A 51 -3.70 15.45 7.88
C ARG A 51 -3.33 16.69 7.08
N ASP A 52 -2.12 16.77 6.56
CA ASP A 52 -1.66 17.94 5.81
C ASP A 52 -2.52 18.18 4.55
N LEU A 53 -2.78 17.13 3.77
CA LEU A 53 -3.61 17.16 2.57
C LEU A 53 -5.03 17.67 2.83
N THR A 54 -5.65 17.25 3.94
CA THR A 54 -7.01 17.65 4.32
C THR A 54 -7.11 19.05 4.93
N HIS A 55 -5.98 19.62 5.37
CA HIS A 55 -5.91 20.96 5.96
C HIS A 55 -5.34 22.01 4.99
N LEU A 56 -5.13 21.65 3.72
CA LEU A 56 -4.70 22.61 2.70
C LEU A 56 -5.72 23.76 2.58
N PRO A 57 -5.24 25.00 2.37
CA PRO A 57 -6.14 26.11 2.09
C PRO A 57 -6.98 25.85 0.83
N PRO A 58 -8.24 26.32 0.79
CA PRO A 58 -9.14 26.02 -0.31
C PRO A 58 -8.75 26.74 -1.62
N PRO A 59 -8.99 26.13 -2.80
CA PRO A 59 -8.78 26.80 -4.08
C PRO A 59 -9.86 27.86 -4.36
N LYS A 60 -9.58 28.77 -5.28
CA LYS A 60 -10.55 29.73 -5.83
C LYS A 60 -11.77 29.03 -6.45
N GLY A 61 -11.54 27.86 -7.03
CA GLY A 61 -12.57 26.95 -7.50
C GLY A 61 -12.00 25.55 -7.64
N LYS A 62 -12.81 24.52 -7.35
CA LYS A 62 -12.37 23.13 -7.47
C LYS A 62 -12.06 22.79 -8.93
N ILE A 63 -10.97 22.07 -9.14
CA ILE A 63 -10.51 21.68 -10.48
C ILE A 63 -11.15 20.35 -10.85
N VAL A 64 -11.88 20.30 -11.96
CA VAL A 64 -12.44 19.04 -12.46
C VAL A 64 -11.33 18.23 -13.10
N ALA A 65 -11.04 17.06 -12.55
CA ALA A 65 -9.89 16.26 -12.93
C ALA A 65 -10.28 14.80 -13.15
N ALA A 66 -9.76 14.18 -14.21
CA ALA A 66 -9.96 12.78 -14.52
C ALA A 66 -8.74 11.94 -14.09
N VAL A 67 -9.00 10.72 -13.63
CA VAL A 67 -7.96 9.69 -13.41
C VAL A 67 -8.35 8.47 -14.24
N TYR A 68 -7.53 8.13 -15.23
CA TYR A 68 -7.77 6.94 -16.07
C TYR A 68 -7.20 5.67 -15.44
N GLY A 69 -6.20 5.82 -14.60
CA GLY A 69 -5.57 4.72 -13.88
C GLY A 69 -4.31 5.20 -13.17
N PHE A 70 -3.90 4.41 -12.19
CA PHE A 70 -2.67 4.64 -11.44
C PHE A 70 -2.12 3.27 -11.07
N ARG A 71 -1.22 2.79 -11.92
CA ARG A 71 -0.80 1.38 -11.94
C ARG A 71 0.50 1.17 -11.19
N ASP A 72 0.74 -0.08 -10.82
CA ASP A 72 2.06 -0.55 -10.44
C ASP A 72 2.92 -0.69 -11.71
N LEU A 73 3.98 0.10 -11.79
CA LEU A 73 4.97 0.11 -12.87
C LEU A 73 6.34 -0.40 -12.37
N THR A 74 6.41 -0.91 -11.14
CA THR A 74 7.65 -1.40 -10.52
C THR A 74 8.10 -2.74 -11.10
N GLY A 75 7.14 -3.55 -11.53
CA GLY A 75 7.36 -4.94 -11.97
C GLY A 75 7.78 -5.89 -10.84
N GLN A 76 7.65 -5.47 -9.57
CA GLN A 76 8.14 -6.24 -8.41
C GLN A 76 7.09 -7.23 -7.89
N TYR A 77 7.54 -8.46 -7.67
CA TYR A 77 6.76 -9.53 -7.04
C TYR A 77 7.39 -9.94 -5.71
N LYS A 78 6.58 -10.49 -4.82
CA LYS A 78 7.07 -10.99 -3.54
C LYS A 78 8.01 -12.18 -3.76
N ALA A 79 9.10 -12.20 -3.00
CA ALA A 79 10.01 -13.33 -2.95
C ALA A 79 9.40 -14.52 -2.17
N SER A 80 9.96 -15.71 -2.38
CA SER A 80 9.66 -16.90 -1.57
C SER A 80 9.74 -16.57 -0.06
N PRO A 81 8.80 -17.06 0.78
CA PRO A 81 7.85 -18.16 0.54
C PRO A 81 6.52 -17.75 -0.11
N ASP A 82 6.31 -16.46 -0.40
CA ASP A 82 5.06 -16.00 -1.00
C ASP A 82 4.93 -16.48 -2.46
N SER A 83 3.69 -16.52 -2.97
CA SER A 83 3.43 -16.86 -4.37
C SER A 83 4.09 -15.85 -5.30
N SER A 84 4.76 -16.35 -6.34
CA SER A 84 5.42 -15.53 -7.38
C SER A 84 4.46 -14.65 -8.19
N PHE A 85 3.14 -14.89 -8.09
CA PHE A 85 2.11 -14.02 -8.68
C PHE A 85 1.65 -12.89 -7.75
N SER A 86 2.15 -12.85 -6.51
CA SER A 86 1.81 -11.80 -5.55
C SER A 86 2.64 -10.57 -5.83
N SER A 87 2.01 -9.48 -6.27
CA SER A 87 2.70 -8.21 -6.43
C SER A 87 3.22 -7.71 -5.08
N GLN A 88 4.38 -7.06 -5.11
CA GLN A 88 4.96 -6.44 -3.92
C GLN A 88 4.18 -5.19 -3.52
N VAL A 89 3.51 -4.55 -4.50
CA VAL A 89 2.74 -3.34 -4.31
C VAL A 89 1.28 -3.52 -4.71
N THR A 90 0.40 -2.70 -4.12
CA THR A 90 -1.04 -2.69 -4.43
C THR A 90 -1.33 -2.31 -5.88
N GLN A 91 -2.34 -2.96 -6.46
CA GLN A 91 -2.89 -2.62 -7.78
C GLN A 91 -4.06 -1.61 -7.68
N GLY A 92 -4.45 -1.20 -6.46
CA GLY A 92 -5.54 -0.26 -6.20
C GLY A 92 -5.11 1.21 -6.12
N GLY A 93 -4.01 1.58 -6.78
CA GLY A 93 -3.45 2.93 -6.69
C GLY A 93 -4.40 4.03 -7.15
N ALA A 94 -5.24 3.75 -8.16
CA ALA A 94 -6.19 4.73 -8.69
C ALA A 94 -7.24 5.13 -7.66
N SER A 95 -7.75 4.15 -6.90
CA SER A 95 -8.70 4.39 -5.80
C SER A 95 -8.08 5.26 -4.68
N PHE A 96 -6.80 5.08 -4.37
CA PHE A 96 -6.11 5.96 -3.41
C PHE A 96 -5.98 7.39 -3.95
N LEU A 97 -5.59 7.56 -5.21
CA LEU A 97 -5.47 8.88 -5.82
C LEU A 97 -6.82 9.61 -5.86
N VAL A 98 -7.89 8.94 -6.31
CA VAL A 98 -9.25 9.52 -6.36
C VAL A 98 -9.74 9.91 -4.96
N LYS A 99 -9.46 9.08 -3.94
CA LYS A 99 -9.77 9.41 -2.55
C LYS A 99 -8.98 10.63 -2.09
N ALA A 100 -7.67 10.68 -2.32
CA ALA A 100 -6.82 11.81 -1.95
C ALA A 100 -7.27 13.12 -2.64
N MET A 101 -7.64 13.05 -3.93
CA MET A 101 -8.19 14.18 -4.68
C MET A 101 -9.48 14.72 -4.07
N ARG A 102 -10.37 13.83 -3.61
CA ARG A 102 -11.63 14.22 -2.99
C ARG A 102 -11.40 14.82 -1.60
N ASP A 103 -10.56 14.17 -0.80
CA ASP A 103 -10.29 14.52 0.58
C ASP A 103 -9.47 15.82 0.71
N SER A 104 -8.64 16.16 -0.30
CA SER A 104 -7.94 17.45 -0.35
C SER A 104 -8.88 18.65 -0.53
N GLY A 105 -10.08 18.44 -1.09
CA GLY A 105 -11.00 19.52 -1.42
C GLY A 105 -10.57 20.38 -2.62
N TRP A 106 -9.42 20.13 -3.23
CA TRP A 106 -8.92 20.88 -4.39
C TRP A 106 -9.53 20.44 -5.72
N PHE A 107 -9.90 19.16 -5.82
CA PHE A 107 -10.35 18.56 -7.06
C PHE A 107 -11.81 18.10 -6.98
N THR A 108 -12.45 18.06 -8.15
CA THR A 108 -13.69 17.32 -8.39
C THR A 108 -13.32 16.13 -9.28
N PRO A 109 -12.98 14.96 -8.71
CA PRO A 109 -12.61 13.81 -9.50
C PRO A 109 -13.81 13.32 -10.32
N VAL A 110 -13.58 13.01 -11.60
CA VAL A 110 -14.56 12.36 -12.47
C VAL A 110 -14.13 10.93 -12.77
N GLU A 111 -15.10 10.01 -12.69
CA GLU A 111 -14.87 8.58 -12.93
C GLU A 111 -14.51 8.32 -14.39
N ARG A 112 -13.35 7.71 -14.62
CA ARG A 112 -12.84 7.32 -15.95
C ARG A 112 -12.16 5.95 -15.94
N GLU A 113 -11.77 5.43 -14.78
CA GLU A 113 -11.19 4.09 -14.65
C GLU A 113 -12.23 3.04 -15.04
N ASN A 114 -13.47 3.20 -14.57
CA ASN A 114 -14.58 2.30 -14.90
C ASN A 114 -15.69 2.97 -15.72
N LEU A 115 -15.30 3.69 -16.78
CA LEU A 115 -16.23 4.43 -17.63
C LEU A 115 -17.27 3.54 -18.32
N GLN A 116 -16.91 2.31 -18.67
CA GLN A 116 -17.78 1.40 -19.42
C GLN A 116 -19.02 1.00 -18.60
N ASP A 117 -18.85 0.71 -17.32
CA ASP A 117 -19.96 0.39 -16.42
C ASP A 117 -20.89 1.59 -16.25
N LEU A 118 -20.31 2.79 -16.08
CA LEU A 118 -21.05 4.04 -16.01
C LEU A 118 -21.87 4.27 -17.30
N LEU A 119 -21.25 4.10 -18.47
CA LEU A 119 -21.94 4.23 -19.76
C LEU A 119 -23.05 3.18 -19.93
N THR A 120 -22.84 1.98 -19.42
CA THR A 120 -23.84 0.89 -19.45
C THR A 120 -25.04 1.25 -18.57
N GLU A 121 -24.82 1.69 -17.34
CA GLU A 121 -25.88 2.15 -16.43
C GLU A 121 -26.67 3.32 -17.02
N ARG A 122 -25.96 4.28 -17.63
CA ARG A 122 -26.61 5.42 -18.28
C ARG A 122 -27.44 5.02 -19.50
N LYS A 123 -27.06 3.97 -20.22
CA LYS A 123 -27.88 3.41 -21.31
C LYS A 123 -29.14 2.73 -20.76
N ILE A 124 -29.03 2.01 -19.65
CA ILE A 124 -30.17 1.38 -18.97
C ILE A 124 -31.18 2.45 -18.55
N MET A 125 -30.74 3.51 -17.87
CA MET A 125 -31.61 4.62 -17.45
C MET A 125 -32.35 5.26 -18.63
N ARG A 126 -31.64 5.55 -19.73
CA ARG A 126 -32.26 6.09 -20.95
C ARG A 126 -33.31 5.16 -21.57
N ALA A 127 -33.10 3.85 -21.50
CA ALA A 127 -34.05 2.87 -21.99
C ALA A 127 -35.30 2.77 -21.11
N THR A 128 -35.15 2.95 -19.79
CA THR A 128 -36.26 3.00 -18.83
C THR A 128 -37.10 4.28 -18.98
N ASP A 129 -36.46 5.43 -19.20
CA ASP A 129 -37.15 6.73 -19.31
C ASP A 129 -37.91 6.91 -20.64
N GLY A 130 -37.54 6.14 -21.68
CA GLY A 130 -38.10 6.24 -23.04
C GLY A 130 -39.56 5.79 -23.21
N GLY A 131 -40.22 5.31 -22.15
CA GLY A 131 -41.63 4.88 -22.17
C GLY A 131 -42.67 5.99 -21.93
N ASP A 132 -42.27 7.09 -21.26
CA ASP A 132 -43.18 8.18 -20.89
C ASP A 132 -42.69 9.52 -21.45
N ALA A 133 -43.11 9.85 -22.68
CA ALA A 133 -42.73 11.06 -23.41
C ALA A 133 -43.00 12.40 -22.68
N LYS A 134 -43.81 12.40 -21.60
CA LYS A 134 -44.10 13.58 -20.77
C LYS A 134 -43.17 13.75 -19.56
N LYS A 135 -42.44 12.71 -19.12
CA LYS A 135 -41.42 12.78 -18.05
C LYS A 135 -40.00 13.02 -18.60
N ALA A 136 -39.76 12.61 -19.85
CA ALA A 136 -38.46 12.71 -20.52
C ALA A 136 -37.89 14.14 -20.66
N GLN A 137 -38.73 15.18 -20.55
CA GLN A 137 -38.30 16.58 -20.68
C GLN A 137 -37.81 17.20 -19.35
N SER A 138 -38.20 16.65 -18.18
CA SER A 138 -37.80 17.18 -16.86
C SER A 138 -36.65 16.40 -16.21
N ASP A 139 -36.44 15.13 -16.60
CA ASP A 139 -35.38 14.24 -16.08
C ASP A 139 -34.27 13.94 -17.12
N ALA A 140 -34.12 14.78 -18.15
CA ALA A 140 -33.11 14.58 -19.18
C ALA A 140 -31.70 14.52 -18.55
N MET A 141 -31.11 13.33 -18.51
CA MET A 141 -29.81 13.09 -17.87
C MET A 141 -28.74 14.05 -18.39
N ALA A 142 -28.18 14.86 -17.48
CA ALA A 142 -27.09 15.79 -17.79
C ALA A 142 -25.90 15.06 -18.43
N PRO A 143 -25.18 15.68 -19.39
CA PRO A 143 -24.00 15.09 -20.01
C PRO A 143 -22.91 14.78 -18.97
N LEU A 144 -22.01 13.85 -19.30
CA LEU A 144 -20.86 13.57 -18.43
C LEU A 144 -20.02 14.83 -18.27
N MET A 145 -19.65 15.14 -17.02
CA MET A 145 -18.84 16.32 -16.71
C MET A 145 -17.48 16.21 -17.41
N PRO A 146 -17.08 17.19 -18.23
CA PRO A 146 -15.77 17.22 -18.84
C PRO A 146 -14.71 17.56 -17.78
N ALA A 147 -13.57 16.88 -17.83
CA ALA A 147 -12.42 17.24 -17.01
C ALA A 147 -11.64 18.36 -17.70
N ASN A 148 -11.00 19.22 -16.89
CA ASN A 148 -10.06 20.23 -17.38
C ASN A 148 -8.65 19.65 -17.49
N ILE A 149 -8.28 18.78 -16.56
CA ILE A 149 -6.98 18.11 -16.52
C ILE A 149 -7.14 16.61 -16.35
N VAL A 150 -6.12 15.86 -16.78
CA VAL A 150 -5.92 14.46 -16.40
C VAL A 150 -4.80 14.41 -15.38
N LEU A 151 -5.04 13.73 -14.27
CA LEU A 151 -3.97 13.30 -13.37
C LEU A 151 -3.60 11.87 -13.73
N GLU A 152 -2.32 11.69 -14.07
CA GLU A 152 -1.77 10.40 -14.47
C GLU A 152 -0.51 10.12 -13.68
N GLY A 153 -0.23 8.85 -13.43
CA GLY A 153 0.94 8.45 -12.69
C GLY A 153 0.95 6.97 -12.40
N GLY A 154 1.85 6.60 -11.51
CA GLY A 154 1.98 5.23 -11.06
C GLY A 154 3.00 5.08 -9.96
N ILE A 155 3.06 3.88 -9.44
CA ILE A 155 4.09 3.44 -8.53
C ILE A 155 5.25 3.00 -9.41
N VAL A 156 6.28 3.82 -9.48
CA VAL A 156 7.37 3.67 -10.47
C VAL A 156 8.58 2.92 -9.91
N GLY A 157 8.72 2.87 -8.58
CA GLY A 157 9.78 2.11 -7.93
C GLY A 157 9.32 1.44 -6.65
N TYR A 158 9.82 0.23 -6.41
CA TYR A 158 9.78 -0.42 -5.10
C TYR A 158 11.12 -1.12 -4.87
N ASP A 159 11.96 -0.54 -4.03
CA ASP A 159 13.29 -1.05 -3.75
C ASP A 159 13.27 -1.77 -2.40
N THR A 160 13.69 -3.04 -2.38
CA THR A 160 13.79 -3.82 -1.14
C THR A 160 15.21 -3.80 -0.59
N ASN A 161 15.36 -3.93 0.74
CA ASN A 161 16.67 -4.04 1.39
C ASN A 161 17.64 -2.87 1.07
N VAL A 162 17.11 -1.66 0.83
CA VAL A 162 17.90 -0.46 0.53
C VAL A 162 18.95 -0.23 1.62
N ARG A 163 18.58 -0.53 2.88
CA ARG A 163 19.52 -0.63 3.99
C ARG A 163 19.13 -1.80 4.88
N THR A 164 20.09 -2.63 5.21
CA THR A 164 19.97 -3.69 6.19
C THR A 164 21.12 -3.59 7.18
N GLY A 165 20.87 -3.99 8.41
CA GLY A 165 21.88 -4.00 9.46
C GLY A 165 21.37 -4.68 10.71
N GLY A 166 22.29 -4.97 11.63
CA GLY A 166 21.95 -5.58 12.90
C GLY A 166 23.09 -5.54 13.89
N ALA A 167 22.73 -5.62 15.17
CA ALA A 167 23.67 -5.70 16.28
C ALA A 167 23.26 -6.88 17.17
N GLY A 168 24.24 -7.69 17.57
CA GLY A 168 24.03 -8.85 18.43
C GLY A 168 25.02 -8.85 19.58
N VAL A 169 24.54 -9.18 20.78
CA VAL A 169 25.38 -9.38 21.96
C VAL A 169 25.06 -10.75 22.54
N ALA A 170 26.09 -11.57 22.72
CA ALA A 170 25.99 -12.89 23.34
C ALA A 170 26.94 -12.96 24.55
N TYR A 171 26.38 -13.23 25.73
CA TYR A 171 27.15 -13.43 26.96
C TYR A 171 26.49 -14.52 27.81
N LEU A 172 27.27 -15.50 28.27
CA LEU A 172 26.83 -16.55 29.21
C LEU A 172 25.53 -17.30 28.82
N GLY A 173 25.36 -17.67 27.54
CA GLY A 173 24.22 -18.46 27.08
C GLY A 173 22.92 -17.68 26.86
N ILE A 174 22.96 -16.34 26.95
CA ILE A 174 21.86 -15.45 26.55
C ILE A 174 22.35 -14.64 25.34
N SER A 175 21.56 -14.61 24.26
CA SER A 175 21.83 -13.80 23.07
C SER A 175 20.67 -12.88 22.76
N GLY A 176 20.95 -11.60 22.51
CA GLY A 176 20.01 -10.67 21.90
C GLY A 176 20.51 -10.25 20.53
N SER A 177 19.64 -10.21 19.53
CA SER A 177 19.94 -9.67 18.21
C SER A 177 18.83 -8.76 17.71
N THR A 178 19.20 -7.63 17.14
CA THR A 178 18.27 -6.75 16.43
C THR A 178 18.63 -6.75 14.95
N GLN A 179 17.64 -6.90 14.08
CA GLN A 179 17.77 -6.78 12.64
C GLN A 179 16.81 -5.70 12.15
N TYR A 180 17.24 -4.90 11.17
CA TYR A 180 16.37 -3.95 10.49
C TYR A 180 16.48 -4.09 8.98
N ARG A 181 15.37 -3.86 8.29
CA ARG A 181 15.26 -3.78 6.84
C ARG A 181 14.52 -2.51 6.46
N ILE A 182 15.06 -1.82 5.48
CA ILE A 182 14.48 -0.61 4.91
C ILE A 182 14.12 -0.88 3.45
N ASP A 183 12.83 -0.76 3.12
CA ASP A 183 12.32 -0.78 1.76
C ASP A 183 11.92 0.66 1.35
N GLN A 184 11.80 0.95 0.06
CA GLN A 184 11.39 2.27 -0.43
C GLN A 184 10.35 2.12 -1.53
N VAL A 185 9.33 2.98 -1.51
CA VAL A 185 8.32 3.09 -2.57
C VAL A 185 8.38 4.47 -3.19
N THR A 186 8.44 4.52 -4.52
CA THR A 186 8.51 5.75 -5.30
C THR A 186 7.29 5.87 -6.20
N VAL A 187 6.65 7.04 -6.12
CA VAL A 187 5.43 7.39 -6.83
C VAL A 187 5.71 8.59 -7.72
N ASN A 188 5.32 8.50 -8.99
CA ASN A 188 5.27 9.64 -9.90
C ASN A 188 3.82 10.05 -10.17
N LEU A 189 3.56 11.35 -10.16
CA LEU A 189 2.26 11.95 -10.48
C LEU A 189 2.46 13.18 -11.36
N ARG A 190 1.68 13.28 -12.43
CA ARG A 190 1.69 14.41 -13.36
C ARG A 190 0.29 14.95 -13.63
N ALA A 191 0.20 16.25 -13.85
CA ALA A 191 -1.02 16.94 -14.27
C ALA A 191 -0.89 17.36 -15.74
N ILE A 192 -1.88 16.99 -16.55
CA ILE A 192 -1.88 17.20 -18.00
C ILE A 192 -3.11 18.02 -18.39
N ASP A 193 -2.91 19.11 -19.14
CA ASP A 193 -4.00 19.86 -19.76
C ASP A 193 -4.57 19.07 -20.94
N ILE A 194 -5.87 18.76 -20.91
CA ILE A 194 -6.55 17.97 -21.94
C ILE A 194 -6.60 18.71 -23.29
N ARG A 195 -6.63 20.05 -23.27
CA ARG A 195 -6.81 20.87 -24.48
C ARG A 195 -5.53 20.95 -25.30
N THR A 196 -4.38 21.00 -24.63
CA THR A 196 -3.07 21.22 -25.27
C THR A 196 -2.18 19.98 -25.24
N GLY A 197 -2.47 19.02 -24.36
CA GLY A 197 -1.58 17.89 -24.06
C GLY A 197 -0.35 18.28 -23.24
N GLN A 198 -0.27 19.52 -22.76
CA GLN A 198 0.87 20.01 -21.98
C GLN A 198 0.89 19.37 -20.60
N VAL A 199 2.06 18.87 -20.19
CA VAL A 199 2.32 18.50 -18.79
C VAL A 199 2.54 19.78 -18.00
N LEU A 200 1.60 20.11 -17.12
CA LEU A 200 1.60 21.32 -16.30
C LEU A 200 2.59 21.20 -15.13
N ASN A 201 2.54 20.04 -14.45
CA ASN A 201 3.39 19.71 -13.31
C ASN A 201 3.70 18.21 -13.34
N SER A 202 4.90 17.85 -12.85
CA SER A 202 5.32 16.45 -12.66
C SER A 202 6.10 16.35 -11.37
N VAL A 203 5.62 15.51 -10.45
CA VAL A 203 6.17 15.34 -9.11
C VAL A 203 6.53 13.87 -8.92
N SER A 204 7.67 13.63 -8.26
CA SER A 204 8.07 12.31 -7.78
C SER A 204 8.24 12.36 -6.26
N THR A 205 7.68 11.40 -5.55
CA THR A 205 7.84 11.29 -4.09
C THR A 205 8.27 9.88 -3.73
N THR A 206 9.10 9.76 -2.70
CA THR A 206 9.59 8.48 -2.19
C THR A 206 9.29 8.35 -0.71
N LYS A 207 8.58 7.29 -0.32
CA LYS A 207 8.35 6.92 1.08
C LYS A 207 9.19 5.72 1.44
N THR A 208 9.93 5.85 2.53
CA THR A 208 10.67 4.73 3.14
C THR A 208 9.74 3.88 4.01
N VAL A 209 9.82 2.56 3.89
CA VAL A 209 9.04 1.57 4.65
C VAL A 209 9.97 0.89 5.66
N TYR A 210 9.67 1.05 6.95
CA TYR A 210 10.51 0.48 8.01
C TYR A 210 10.04 -0.91 8.46
N SER A 211 10.99 -1.84 8.59
CA SER A 211 10.81 -3.17 9.18
C SER A 211 11.92 -3.43 10.19
N TYR A 212 11.56 -3.85 11.40
CA TYR A 212 12.53 -4.23 12.43
C TYR A 212 12.10 -5.47 13.19
N GLN A 213 13.07 -6.30 13.52
CA GLN A 213 12.92 -7.54 14.27
C GLN A 213 13.88 -7.51 15.47
N VAL A 214 13.33 -7.79 16.65
CA VAL A 214 14.08 -7.89 17.91
C VAL A 214 13.92 -9.30 18.43
N ASP A 215 15.02 -10.05 18.46
CA ASP A 215 15.06 -11.42 18.92
C ASP A 215 15.87 -11.52 20.23
N THR A 216 15.36 -12.32 21.16
CA THR A 216 16.02 -12.68 22.42
C THR A 216 15.98 -14.19 22.59
N GLY A 217 17.14 -14.82 22.75
CA GLY A 217 17.28 -16.27 22.85
C GLY A 217 18.14 -16.70 24.02
N VAL A 218 17.85 -17.89 24.58
CA VAL A 218 18.65 -18.56 25.60
C VAL A 218 19.10 -19.92 25.07
N TYR A 219 20.40 -20.19 25.18
CA TYR A 219 21.07 -21.37 24.66
C TYR A 219 21.82 -22.07 25.79
N ARG A 220 21.48 -23.34 26.05
CA ARG A 220 22.18 -24.17 27.03
C ARG A 220 22.76 -25.41 26.35
N PHE A 221 24.09 -25.53 26.40
CA PHE A 221 24.82 -26.72 25.94
C PHE A 221 24.70 -27.81 26.99
N VAL A 222 24.01 -28.92 26.69
CA VAL A 222 23.89 -30.06 27.59
C VAL A 222 24.56 -31.27 26.92
N GLY A 223 25.89 -31.38 27.06
CA GLY A 223 26.67 -32.52 26.59
C GLY A 223 26.81 -32.62 25.06
N PHE A 224 27.70 -33.50 24.60
CA PHE A 224 28.21 -33.61 23.20
C PHE A 224 27.17 -33.83 22.08
N LYS A 225 25.86 -33.84 22.37
CA LYS A 225 24.80 -34.13 21.39
C LYS A 225 23.52 -33.30 21.48
N ASP A 226 23.24 -32.55 22.55
CA ASP A 226 21.94 -31.88 22.71
C ASP A 226 22.08 -30.37 23.02
N LEU A 227 21.51 -29.55 22.13
CA LEU A 227 21.34 -28.10 22.29
C LEU A 227 19.90 -27.80 22.67
N LEU A 228 19.68 -27.17 23.84
CA LEU A 228 18.37 -26.65 24.20
C LEU A 228 18.31 -25.15 23.87
N GLN A 229 17.36 -24.78 22.99
CA GLN A 229 17.17 -23.41 22.49
C GLN A 229 15.75 -22.94 22.82
N ALA A 230 15.64 -21.78 23.46
CA ALA A 230 14.38 -21.08 23.67
C ALA A 230 14.50 -19.66 23.10
N GLU A 231 13.65 -19.31 22.14
CA GLU A 231 13.67 -18.02 21.44
C GLU A 231 12.34 -17.29 21.62
N ALA A 232 12.42 -15.98 21.82
CA ALA A 232 11.30 -15.06 21.78
C ALA A 232 11.67 -13.89 20.86
N GLY A 233 10.84 -13.61 19.86
CA GLY A 233 11.06 -12.54 18.89
C GLY A 233 9.83 -11.65 18.72
N LEU A 234 10.05 -10.35 18.50
CA LEU A 234 9.02 -9.39 18.11
C LEU A 234 9.43 -8.72 16.79
N THR A 235 8.56 -8.80 15.79
CA THR A 235 8.71 -8.09 14.52
C THR A 235 7.69 -6.98 14.41
N ARG A 236 8.10 -5.80 13.94
CA ARG A 236 7.21 -4.68 13.62
C ARG A 236 7.51 -4.18 12.21
N ASN A 237 6.46 -4.14 11.40
CA ASN A 237 6.52 -3.75 9.99
C ASN A 237 5.53 -2.60 9.75
N GLU A 238 6.00 -1.55 9.09
CA GLU A 238 5.09 -0.56 8.51
C GLU A 238 4.26 -1.22 7.38
N PRO A 239 2.92 -1.08 7.38
CA PRO A 239 2.10 -1.62 6.31
C PRO A 239 2.41 -0.95 4.97
N ALA A 240 2.91 -1.72 4.00
CA ALA A 240 3.27 -1.20 2.67
C ALA A 240 2.13 -0.44 1.98
N GLN A 241 0.88 -0.89 2.16
CA GLN A 241 -0.31 -0.21 1.64
C GLN A 241 -0.49 1.21 2.20
N ILE A 242 -0.22 1.42 3.48
CA ILE A 242 -0.29 2.75 4.10
C ILE A 242 0.83 3.64 3.56
N CYS A 243 2.05 3.09 3.40
CA CYS A 243 3.18 3.83 2.84
C CYS A 243 2.95 4.24 1.37
N VAL A 244 2.33 3.38 0.56
CA VAL A 244 1.91 3.71 -0.81
C VAL A 244 0.88 4.83 -0.79
N ASN A 245 -0.15 4.71 0.05
CA ASN A 245 -1.17 5.75 0.18
C ASN A 245 -0.55 7.09 0.61
N GLU A 246 0.35 7.08 1.59
CA GLU A 246 1.07 8.28 2.05
C GLU A 246 1.94 8.89 0.96
N ALA A 247 2.60 8.08 0.12
CA ALA A 247 3.36 8.56 -1.03
C ALA A 247 2.45 9.22 -2.07
N ILE A 248 1.30 8.62 -2.38
CA ILE A 248 0.31 9.20 -3.31
C ILE A 248 -0.25 10.52 -2.76
N GLU A 249 -0.63 10.57 -1.48
CA GLU A 249 -1.10 11.79 -0.82
C GLU A 249 -0.03 12.89 -0.82
N SER A 250 1.23 12.50 -0.62
CA SER A 250 2.36 13.43 -0.64
C SER A 250 2.58 14.00 -2.04
N ALA A 251 2.61 13.12 -3.06
CA ALA A 251 2.75 13.54 -4.46
C ALA A 251 1.65 14.51 -4.88
N LEU A 252 0.40 14.24 -4.48
CA LEU A 252 -0.72 15.14 -4.74
C LEU A 252 -0.55 16.48 -4.02
N THR A 253 -0.08 16.47 -2.77
CA THR A 253 0.13 17.70 -1.99
C THR A 253 1.22 18.57 -2.61
N HIS A 254 2.39 17.99 -2.93
CA HIS A 254 3.45 18.69 -3.66
C HIS A 254 2.96 19.21 -5.01
N LEU A 255 2.20 18.41 -5.75
CA LEU A 255 1.64 18.82 -7.03
C LEU A 255 0.75 20.06 -6.85
N ILE A 256 -0.16 20.08 -5.87
CA ILE A 256 -0.98 21.25 -5.50
C ILE A 256 -0.09 22.46 -5.18
N VAL A 257 0.89 22.32 -4.30
CA VAL A 257 1.75 23.44 -3.86
C VAL A 257 2.54 24.00 -5.05
N GLN A 258 3.16 23.15 -5.87
CA GLN A 258 3.88 23.57 -7.07
C GLN A 258 2.97 24.22 -8.11
N GLY A 259 1.74 23.73 -8.28
CA GLY A 259 0.78 24.35 -9.19
C GLY A 259 0.31 25.72 -8.71
N VAL A 260 0.26 25.99 -7.39
CA VAL A 260 0.00 27.34 -6.87
C VAL A 260 1.22 28.22 -7.12
N ALA A 261 2.43 27.72 -6.84
CA ALA A 261 3.68 28.44 -7.07
C ALA A 261 3.84 28.86 -8.54
N ASN A 262 3.50 27.96 -9.46
CA ASN A 262 3.59 28.15 -10.91
C ASN A 262 2.36 28.85 -11.52
N GLN A 263 1.42 29.29 -10.69
CA GLN A 263 0.17 29.96 -11.11
C GLN A 263 -0.72 29.11 -12.04
N THR A 264 -0.56 27.79 -12.01
CA THR A 264 -1.42 26.82 -12.70
C THR A 264 -2.83 26.81 -12.10
N TRP A 265 -2.94 27.02 -10.80
CA TRP A 265 -4.20 27.25 -10.09
C TRP A 265 -4.02 28.28 -8.98
N SER A 266 -5.15 28.81 -8.48
CA SER A 266 -5.16 29.91 -7.52
C SER A 266 -5.87 29.53 -6.23
N LEU A 267 -5.37 30.06 -5.12
CA LEU A 267 -6.00 29.99 -3.81
C LEU A 267 -7.29 30.82 -3.77
N LYS A 268 -8.20 30.48 -2.86
CA LYS A 268 -9.39 31.30 -2.61
C LYS A 268 -9.02 32.68 -2.06
N ASN A 269 -8.02 32.70 -1.18
CA ASN A 269 -7.44 33.91 -0.60
C ASN A 269 -5.92 33.85 -0.78
N ASP A 270 -5.35 34.88 -1.39
CA ASP A 270 -3.91 34.92 -1.70
C ASP A 270 -3.04 34.94 -0.44
N GLN A 271 -3.57 35.41 0.70
CA GLN A 271 -2.87 35.38 1.99
C GLN A 271 -2.64 33.96 2.51
N ASP A 272 -3.45 33.00 2.08
CA ASP A 272 -3.32 31.59 2.48
C ASP A 272 -2.06 30.95 1.89
N TRP A 273 -1.37 31.64 0.97
CA TRP A 273 -0.05 31.24 0.49
C TRP A 273 0.95 31.09 1.65
N TYR A 274 0.81 31.89 2.70
CA TYR A 274 1.68 31.86 3.88
C TYR A 274 1.26 30.80 4.93
N ASP A 275 0.30 29.93 4.61
CA ASP A 275 -0.07 28.81 5.48
C ASP A 275 1.16 27.93 5.81
N PRO A 276 1.34 27.49 7.08
CA PRO A 276 2.50 26.69 7.47
C PRO A 276 2.66 25.38 6.67
N THR A 277 1.55 24.75 6.27
CA THR A 277 1.57 23.51 5.48
C THR A 277 2.10 23.80 4.08
N MET A 278 1.55 24.83 3.42
CA MET A 278 1.99 25.26 2.08
C MET A 278 3.48 25.63 2.09
N GLN A 279 3.92 26.41 3.06
CA GLN A 279 5.31 26.84 3.18
C GLN A 279 6.26 25.68 3.44
N ARG A 280 5.85 24.67 4.23
CA ARG A 280 6.65 23.48 4.46
C ARG A 280 6.87 22.68 3.17
N TYR A 281 5.82 22.37 2.42
CA TYR A 281 5.95 21.65 1.15
C TYR A 281 6.77 22.44 0.12
N LEU A 282 6.60 23.76 0.06
CA LEU A 282 7.41 24.62 -0.80
C LEU A 282 8.90 24.61 -0.40
N GLN A 283 9.21 24.57 0.89
CA GLN A 283 10.59 24.44 1.37
C GLN A 283 11.18 23.07 1.02
N GLU A 284 10.39 21.99 1.14
CA GLU A 284 10.78 20.64 0.73
C GLU A 284 11.07 20.60 -0.79
N ASP A 285 10.21 21.22 -1.62
CA ASP A 285 10.42 21.35 -3.07
C ASP A 285 11.71 22.13 -3.41
N ARG A 286 11.95 23.26 -2.73
CA ARG A 286 13.17 24.07 -2.93
C ARG A 286 14.42 23.31 -2.53
N LYS A 287 14.37 22.60 -1.40
CA LYS A 287 15.48 21.78 -0.93
C LYS A 287 15.80 20.68 -1.95
N TYR A 288 14.78 20.02 -2.50
CA TYR A 288 14.99 19.03 -3.56
C TYR A 288 15.68 19.63 -4.79
N ALA A 289 15.27 20.83 -5.21
CA ALA A 289 15.94 21.54 -6.32
C ALA A 289 17.41 21.86 -5.99
N GLN A 290 17.71 22.29 -4.77
CA GLN A 290 19.07 22.53 -4.30
C GLN A 290 19.92 21.25 -4.28
N ASP A 291 19.38 20.16 -3.72
CA ASP A 291 20.06 18.87 -3.68
C ASP A 291 20.39 18.36 -5.11
N MET A 292 19.52 18.63 -6.10
CA MET A 292 19.79 18.36 -7.51
C MET A 292 20.93 19.21 -8.09
N GLU A 293 20.98 20.51 -7.76
CA GLU A 293 22.06 21.40 -8.19
C GLU A 293 23.41 20.99 -7.58
N ASP A 294 23.42 20.63 -6.30
CA ASP A 294 24.62 20.19 -5.58
C ASP A 294 25.17 18.85 -6.10
N ALA A 295 24.27 17.91 -6.43
CA ALA A 295 24.65 16.63 -7.04
C ALA A 295 25.26 16.81 -8.43
N ASN A 296 24.91 17.89 -9.12
CA ASN A 296 25.39 18.22 -10.45
C ASN A 296 26.47 19.30 -10.35
N THR A 297 27.61 18.97 -9.72
CA THR A 297 28.79 19.85 -9.73
C THR A 297 29.03 20.34 -11.15
N ALA A 298 29.11 21.66 -11.35
CA ALA A 298 29.22 22.28 -12.66
C ALA A 298 30.23 21.52 -13.53
N TYR A 299 29.78 21.04 -14.69
CA TYR A 299 30.65 20.41 -15.67
C TYR A 299 31.81 21.36 -15.99
N ASP A 300 33.01 21.00 -15.56
CA ASP A 300 34.23 21.73 -15.90
C ASP A 300 34.81 21.11 -17.18
N PRO A 301 34.63 21.75 -18.35
CA PRO A 301 35.16 21.23 -19.61
C PRO A 301 36.69 21.11 -19.63
N GLN A 302 37.40 21.70 -18.65
CA GLN A 302 38.86 21.59 -18.53
C GLN A 302 39.30 20.33 -17.78
N LYS A 303 38.41 19.66 -17.03
CA LYS A 303 38.65 18.36 -16.37
C LYS A 303 38.19 17.19 -17.25
N ILE A 304 38.64 17.16 -18.50
CA ILE A 304 38.66 15.90 -19.25
C ILE A 304 39.86 15.14 -18.70
N ASP A 305 39.62 14.04 -17.99
CA ASP A 305 40.69 13.15 -17.57
C ASP A 305 41.40 12.58 -18.80
N ARG A 306 42.57 13.15 -19.13
CA ARG A 306 43.42 12.69 -20.23
C ARG A 306 44.24 11.46 -19.84
N SER A 307 44.03 10.85 -18.67
CA SER A 307 44.79 9.68 -18.21
C SER A 307 44.54 8.38 -18.99
N GLY A 308 43.56 8.36 -19.90
CA GLY A 308 43.33 7.22 -20.81
C GLY A 308 44.05 7.30 -22.16
N ALA A 309 44.75 8.39 -22.47
CA ALA A 309 45.39 8.59 -23.77
C ALA A 309 46.93 8.60 -23.66
N SER A 310 47.50 7.53 -23.12
CA SER A 310 48.90 7.19 -23.36
C SER A 310 49.10 5.68 -23.53
N THR A 311 49.63 5.32 -24.69
CA THR A 311 50.39 4.09 -25.01
C THR A 311 49.67 2.75 -24.92
N HIS A 312 49.12 2.27 -26.04
CA HIS A 312 49.79 1.36 -26.98
C HIS A 312 49.02 1.22 -28.30
#